data_AF-A0A9W7DA99-F1
#
_entry.id   AF-A0A9W7DA99-F1
#
_cell.length_a   1.000
_cell.length_b   1.000
_cell.length_c   1.000
_cell.angle_alpha   90.00
_cell.angle_beta   90.00
_cell.angle_gamma   90.00
#
_symmetry.space_group_name_H-M   'P 1'
#
loop_
_entity.id
_entity.type
_entity.pdbx_description
1 polymer ?
#
loop_
_entity_poly.entity_id
_entity_poly.type
_entity_poly.pdbx_seq_one_letter_code
_entity_poly.pdbx_strand_id
1 'polypeptide(L)'
;MSAATAATPPLAEEAEADYVPPRVFGSMAKLPDGRKIDIRTCFDARGVNVSLVAVDKHPLPLVKETHASFKGKRFVSALDPKWSFHQFMVALCDRPKLSFTWECSGLT
;
A
#
# COMPACT_ATOMS: atom_id res chain seq x y z
N MET A 1 25.15 36.35 8.34
CA MET A 1 25.67 34.97 8.31
C MET A 1 24.67 34.15 7.53
N SER A 2 25.02 33.78 6.31
CA SER A 2 24.10 33.22 5.30
C SER A 2 23.87 31.74 5.57
N ALA A 3 22.61 31.32 5.66
CA ALA A 3 22.23 29.92 5.76
C ALA A 3 22.43 29.25 4.39
N ALA A 4 23.35 28.29 4.31
CA ALA A 4 23.57 27.50 3.11
C ALA A 4 22.30 26.73 2.76
N THR A 5 21.68 27.08 1.63
CA THR A 5 20.60 26.32 1.00
C THR A 5 21.22 25.04 0.47
N ALA A 6 21.02 23.92 1.16
CA ALA A 6 21.39 22.62 0.65
C ALA A 6 20.48 22.32 -0.54
N ALA A 7 21.02 22.48 -1.75
CA ALA A 7 20.38 22.02 -2.97
C ALA A 7 20.21 20.51 -2.87
N THR A 8 18.97 20.05 -2.74
CA THR A 8 18.61 18.66 -2.94
C THR A 8 19.14 18.26 -4.31
N PRO A 9 19.99 17.23 -4.42
CA PRO A 9 20.47 16.77 -5.71
C PRO A 9 19.25 16.40 -6.57
N PRO A 10 19.27 16.69 -7.89
CA PRO A 10 18.20 16.30 -8.78
C PRO A 10 17.97 14.79 -8.63
N LEU A 11 16.71 14.41 -8.42
CA LEU A 11 16.29 13.02 -8.39
C LEU A 11 16.87 12.33 -9.63
N ALA A 12 17.55 11.21 -9.40
CA ALA A 12 18.31 10.50 -10.41
C ALA A 12 17.50 10.37 -11.72
N GLU A 13 18.07 10.95 -12.78
CA GLU A 13 17.64 10.89 -14.18
C GLU A 13 17.49 9.43 -14.70
N GLU A 14 18.02 8.46 -13.96
CA GLU A 14 18.08 7.04 -14.29
C GLU A 14 16.81 6.24 -13.92
N ALA A 15 15.84 6.82 -13.20
CA ALA A 15 14.62 6.12 -12.76
C ALA A 15 13.40 6.31 -13.69
N GLU A 16 13.48 7.26 -14.63
CA GLU A 16 12.35 7.70 -15.47
C GLU A 16 12.07 6.72 -16.62
N ALA A 17 13.09 6.01 -17.14
CA ALA A 17 13.01 5.31 -18.43
C ALA A 17 12.10 4.07 -18.46
N ASP A 18 11.86 3.42 -17.32
CA ASP A 18 11.05 2.19 -17.22
C ASP A 18 9.81 2.34 -16.32
N TYR A 19 9.43 3.57 -15.96
CA TYR A 19 8.27 3.82 -15.10
C TYR A 19 6.94 3.59 -15.85
N VAL A 20 6.37 2.40 -15.69
CA VAL A 20 4.99 2.12 -16.12
C VAL A 20 4.05 2.56 -14.99
N PRO A 21 3.21 3.60 -15.19
CA PRO A 21 2.30 4.04 -14.15
C PRO A 21 1.32 2.90 -13.79
N PRO A 22 1.16 2.59 -12.49
CA PRO A 22 0.28 1.54 -12.03
C PRO A 22 -1.17 1.83 -12.44
N ARG A 23 -1.82 0.79 -12.97
CA ARG A 23 -3.23 0.86 -13.37
C ARG A 23 -4.13 0.81 -12.15
N VAL A 24 -5.20 1.58 -12.17
CA VAL A 24 -6.22 1.55 -11.15
C VAL A 24 -7.54 1.09 -11.77
N PHE A 25 -8.18 0.12 -11.14
CA PHE A 25 -9.44 -0.44 -11.60
C PHE A 25 -10.47 -0.50 -10.47
N GLY A 26 -11.75 -0.31 -10.81
CA GLY A 26 -12.85 -0.52 -9.89
C GLY A 26 -13.19 -2.01 -9.77
N SER A 27 -13.26 -2.53 -8.56
CA SER A 27 -13.78 -3.87 -8.26
C SER A 27 -15.07 -3.75 -7.43
N MET A 28 -16.06 -4.60 -7.68
CA MET A 28 -17.31 -4.55 -6.92
C MET A 28 -17.13 -5.17 -5.54
N ALA A 29 -17.31 -4.39 -4.49
CA ALA A 29 -17.46 -4.89 -3.13
C ALA A 29 -18.75 -5.70 -3.00
N LYS A 30 -18.65 -6.86 -2.35
CA LYS A 30 -19.78 -7.76 -2.08
C LYS A 30 -19.96 -7.95 -0.58
N LEU A 31 -21.23 -8.06 -0.17
CA LEU A 31 -21.61 -8.55 1.15
C LEU A 31 -21.37 -10.07 1.28
N PRO A 32 -21.41 -10.63 2.50
CA PRO A 32 -21.36 -12.08 2.72
C PRO A 32 -22.40 -12.85 1.90
N ASP A 33 -23.57 -12.24 1.69
CA ASP A 33 -24.68 -12.80 0.90
C ASP A 33 -24.49 -12.64 -0.62
N GLY A 34 -23.33 -12.16 -1.07
CA GLY A 34 -22.97 -12.00 -2.48
C GLY A 34 -23.51 -10.73 -3.17
N ARG A 35 -24.39 -9.98 -2.50
CA ARG A 35 -24.96 -8.73 -3.02
C ARG A 35 -23.88 -7.66 -3.17
N LYS A 36 -23.83 -7.00 -4.33
CA LYS A 36 -22.88 -5.92 -4.64
C LYS A 36 -23.34 -4.62 -3.97
N ILE A 37 -22.43 -3.92 -3.30
CA ILE A 37 -22.77 -2.72 -2.50
C ILE A 37 -22.01 -1.47 -2.89
N ASP A 38 -20.76 -1.60 -3.33
CA ASP A 38 -19.86 -0.47 -3.50
C ASP A 38 -18.76 -0.81 -4.51
N ILE A 39 -18.02 0.20 -4.97
CA ILE A 39 -16.84 0.04 -5.83
C ILE A 39 -15.59 0.28 -4.99
N ARG A 40 -14.72 -0.74 -4.91
CA ARG A 40 -13.39 -0.63 -4.32
C ARG A 40 -12.38 -0.35 -5.41
N THR A 41 -11.69 0.77 -5.26
CA THR A 41 -10.54 1.11 -6.08
C THR A 41 -9.39 0.15 -5.77
N CYS A 42 -8.95 -0.59 -6.79
CA CYS A 42 -7.83 -1.52 -6.71
C CYS A 42 -6.66 -0.96 -7.51
N PHE A 43 -5.53 -0.83 -6.82
CA PHE A 43 -4.26 -0.40 -7.38
C PHE A 43 -3.46 -1.62 -7.82
N ASP A 44 -3.09 -1.69 -9.10
CA ASP A 44 -2.25 -2.76 -9.63
C ASP A 44 -0.77 -2.49 -9.30
N ALA A 45 -0.36 -2.93 -8.12
CA ALA A 45 1.01 -2.78 -7.62
C ALA A 45 2.01 -3.75 -8.25
N ARG A 46 1.64 -4.62 -9.20
CA ARG A 46 2.55 -5.68 -9.68
C ARG A 46 3.84 -5.13 -10.27
N GLY A 47 3.75 -4.05 -11.05
CA GLY A 47 4.94 -3.38 -11.61
C GLY A 47 5.82 -2.79 -10.51
N VAL A 48 5.22 -2.10 -9.54
CA VAL A 48 5.92 -1.51 -8.39
C VAL A 48 6.57 -2.60 -7.52
N ASN A 49 5.88 -3.72 -7.28
CA ASN A 49 6.38 -4.80 -6.43
C ASN A 49 7.63 -5.50 -7.01
N VAL A 50 7.76 -5.53 -8.34
CA VAL A 50 8.95 -6.09 -9.01
C VAL A 50 10.15 -5.15 -8.89
N SER A 51 9.93 -3.82 -8.88
CA SER A 51 10.99 -2.83 -8.77
C SER A 51 11.48 -2.58 -7.33
N LEU A 52 10.82 -3.17 -6.32
CA LEU A 52 11.28 -3.12 -4.94
C LEU A 52 12.57 -3.93 -4.76
N VAL A 53 13.68 -3.20 -4.60
CA VAL A 53 15.05 -3.73 -4.47
C VAL A 53 15.21 -4.68 -3.26
N ALA A 54 14.43 -4.47 -2.20
CA ALA A 54 14.45 -5.33 -1.01
C ALA A 54 13.03 -5.59 -0.52
N VAL A 55 12.62 -6.86 -0.50
CA VAL A 55 11.41 -7.28 0.20
C VAL A 55 11.75 -7.37 1.68
N ASP A 56 11.24 -6.43 2.49
CA ASP A 56 11.33 -6.51 3.94
C ASP A 56 10.49 -7.69 4.45
N LYS A 57 11.17 -8.80 4.75
CA LYS A 57 10.55 -9.98 5.34
C LYS A 57 10.57 -9.84 6.85
N HIS A 58 9.72 -8.99 7.39
CA HIS A 58 9.53 -8.95 8.84
C HIS A 58 9.08 -10.34 9.31
N PRO A 59 9.74 -10.95 10.31
CA PRO A 59 9.36 -12.27 10.78
C PRO A 59 7.96 -12.20 11.41
N LEU A 60 7.01 -12.89 10.80
CA LEU A 60 5.70 -13.14 11.39
C LEU A 60 5.75 -14.51 12.06
N PRO A 61 5.27 -14.65 13.31
CA PRO A 61 5.23 -15.93 14.00
C PRO A 61 4.30 -16.90 13.28
N LEU A 62 4.54 -18.20 13.46
CA LEU A 62 3.65 -19.20 12.88
C LEU A 62 2.28 -19.15 13.58
N VAL A 63 1.19 -19.33 12.82
CA VAL A 63 -0.18 -19.29 13.35
C VAL A 63 -0.35 -20.22 14.57
N LYS A 64 0.28 -21.40 14.55
CA LYS A 64 0.24 -22.36 15.66
C LYS A 64 0.88 -21.82 16.94
N GLU A 65 1.99 -21.08 16.82
CA GLU A 65 2.71 -20.49 17.95
C GLU A 65 1.85 -19.38 18.58
N THR A 66 1.26 -18.54 17.74
CA THR A 66 0.32 -17.50 18.17
C THR A 66 -0.89 -18.12 18.88
N HIS A 67 -1.47 -19.20 18.35
CA HIS A 67 -2.61 -19.89 18.98
C HIS A 67 -2.24 -20.57 20.31
N ALA A 68 -1.05 -21.16 20.41
CA ALA A 68 -0.56 -21.74 21.66
C ALA A 68 -0.48 -20.69 22.78
N SER A 69 -0.12 -19.44 22.44
CA SER A 69 -0.06 -18.34 23.40
C SER A 69 -1.42 -17.96 24.01
N PHE A 70 -2.54 -18.28 23.34
CA PHE A 70 -3.89 -18.05 23.85
C PHE A 70 -4.41 -19.17 24.76
N LYS A 71 -3.72 -20.32 24.82
CA LYS A 71 -4.16 -21.46 25.63
C LYS A 71 -4.17 -21.10 27.12
N GLY A 72 -5.30 -21.35 27.79
CA GLY A 72 -5.46 -21.08 29.22
C GLY A 72 -5.86 -19.64 29.57
N LYS A 73 -6.03 -18.75 28.58
CA LYS A 73 -6.61 -17.42 28.83
C LYS A 73 -8.12 -17.52 29.03
N ARG A 74 -8.61 -16.88 30.09
CA ARG A 74 -10.05 -16.87 30.45
C ARG A 74 -10.90 -16.02 29.51
N PHE A 75 -10.32 -14.96 28.93
CA PHE A 75 -10.98 -14.05 28.02
C PHE A 75 -10.05 -13.71 26.86
N VAL A 76 -10.60 -13.70 25.65
CA VAL A 76 -9.92 -13.30 24.42
C VAL A 76 -10.83 -12.32 23.70
N SER A 77 -10.30 -11.15 23.36
CA SER A 77 -10.97 -10.18 22.50
C SER A 77 -10.24 -10.11 21.16
N ALA A 78 -11.01 -9.96 20.08
CA ALA A 78 -10.49 -9.74 18.74
C ALA A 78 -10.75 -8.28 18.35
N LEU A 79 -9.70 -7.60 17.91
CA LEU A 79 -9.78 -6.25 17.37
C LEU A 79 -9.35 -6.31 15.91
N ASP A 80 -10.23 -5.88 15.00
CA ASP A 80 -9.92 -5.75 13.59
C ASP A 80 -9.60 -4.28 13.27
N PRO A 81 -8.34 -3.93 12.97
CA PRO A 81 -7.98 -2.57 12.63
C PRO A 81 -8.38 -2.26 11.18
N LYS A 82 -9.63 -1.81 11.02
CA LYS A 82 -10.17 -1.38 9.72
C LYS A 82 -9.32 -0.26 9.12
N TRP A 83 -8.88 -0.45 7.87
CA TRP A 83 -8.02 0.49 7.13
C TRP A 83 -6.65 0.75 7.76
N SER A 84 -6.10 -0.19 8.53
CA SER A 84 -4.76 -0.10 9.13
C SER A 84 -3.67 0.29 8.13
N PHE A 85 -3.72 -0.23 6.91
CA PHE A 85 -2.76 0.08 5.85
C PHE A 85 -2.72 1.57 5.47
N HIS A 86 -3.81 2.32 5.67
CA HIS A 86 -3.87 3.74 5.32
C HIS A 86 -3.34 4.66 6.43
N GLN A 87 -3.08 4.11 7.62
CA GLN A 87 -2.56 4.88 8.76
C GLN A 87 -1.04 5.06 8.66
N PHE A 88 -0.36 4.19 7.93
CA PHE A 88 1.09 4.30 7.72
C PHE A 88 1.42 5.34 6.65
N MET A 89 2.38 6.21 6.96
CA MET A 89 2.86 7.19 6.02
C MET A 89 3.88 6.58 5.06
N VAL A 90 3.71 6.86 3.76
CA VAL A 90 4.72 6.55 2.75
C VAL A 90 5.85 7.58 2.82
N ALA A 91 7.09 7.07 2.81
CA ALA A 91 8.31 7.89 2.78
C ALA A 91 8.26 8.88 1.60
N LEU A 92 8.70 10.11 1.83
CA LEU A 92 8.55 11.20 0.86
C LEU A 92 9.18 10.89 -0.51
N CYS A 93 10.33 10.23 -0.52
CA CYS A 93 11.04 9.83 -1.74
C CYS A 93 10.33 8.72 -2.54
N ASP A 94 9.46 7.94 -1.89
CA ASP A 94 8.79 6.79 -2.52
C ASP A 94 7.36 7.10 -2.98
N ARG A 95 6.79 8.22 -2.57
CA ARG A 95 5.43 8.65 -2.99
C ARG A 95 5.26 8.72 -4.51
N PRO A 96 6.22 9.24 -5.31
CA PRO A 96 6.07 9.28 -6.76
C PRO A 96 5.91 7.89 -7.40
N LYS A 97 6.50 6.85 -6.79
CA LYS A 97 6.43 5.46 -7.27
C LYS A 97 5.02 4.87 -7.15
N LEU A 98 4.18 5.46 -6.31
CA LEU A 98 2.79 5.07 -6.09
C LEU A 98 1.80 5.98 -6.83
N SER A 99 2.30 6.89 -7.67
CA SER A 99 1.43 7.76 -8.47
C SER A 99 0.64 6.93 -9.48
N PHE A 100 -0.64 7.26 -9.66
CA PHE A 100 -1.50 6.63 -10.65
C PHE A 100 -2.25 7.69 -11.42
N THR A 101 -2.62 7.36 -12.66
CA THR A 101 -3.52 8.18 -13.45
C THR A 101 -4.96 7.74 -13.21
N TRP A 102 -5.86 8.71 -13.17
CA TRP A 102 -7.29 8.44 -13.17
C TRP A 102 -7.86 9.03 -14.45
N GLU A 103 -8.26 8.18 -15.38
CA GLU A 103 -9.01 8.64 -16.55
C GLU A 103 -10.42 9.05 -16.09
N CYS A 104 -10.67 10.36 -16.07
CA CYS A 104 -12.02 10.88 -15.94
C CYS A 104 -12.71 10.74 -17.31
N SER A 105 -13.08 9.53 -17.69
CA SER A 105 -13.88 9.32 -18.89
C SER A 105 -15.32 9.78 -18.62
N GLY A 106 -15.65 11.04 -18.96
CA GLY A 106 -17.04 11.47 -19.16
C GLY A 106 -17.54 12.73 -18.43
N LEU A 107 -16.78 13.83 -18.39
CA LEU A 107 -17.32 15.17 -18.13
C LEU A 107 -16.97 16.11 -19.29
N THR A 108 -17.65 15.91 -20.41
CA THR A 108 -17.85 16.87 -21.51
C THR A 108 -19.26 16.71 -22.02
#